data_AF-A0A938GF22-F1
#
_entry.id   AF-A0A938GF22-F1
#
_cell.length_a   1.000
_cell.length_b   1.000
_cell.length_c   1.000
_cell.angle_alpha   90.00
_cell.angle_beta   90.00
_cell.angle_gamma   90.00
#
_symmetry.space_group_name_H-M   'P 1'
#
loop_
_entity.id
_entity.type
_entity.pdbx_description
1 polymer ?
#
loop_
_entity_poly.entity_id
_entity_poly.type
_entity_poly.pdbx_seq_one_letter_code
_entity_poly.pdbx_strand_id
1 'polypeptide(L)' 'MAKLRSAARLIDVPEWNALDPQIPKSIWWLSSADFVGIRVVRSLAEPTNAPASSTASSEQ' A
#
# COMPACT_ATOMS: atom_id res chain seq x y z
N MET A 1 10.02 22.85 4.60
CA MET A 1 9.08 22.55 3.50
C MET A 1 8.93 21.07 3.13
N ALA A 2 9.82 20.15 3.53
CA ALA A 2 9.80 18.75 3.05
C ALA A 2 8.62 17.86 3.54
N LYS A 3 7.85 18.27 4.56
CA LYS A 3 6.79 17.45 5.20
C LYS A 3 5.45 17.41 4.42
N LEU A 4 5.20 18.39 3.55
CA LEU A 4 3.92 18.57 2.84
C LEU A 4 3.95 18.13 1.36
N ARG A 5 5.08 17.56 0.89
CA ARG A 5 5.18 17.07 -0.50
C ARG A 5 4.46 15.73 -0.65
N SER A 6 3.91 15.48 -1.84
CA SER A 6 3.31 14.17 -2.19
C SER A 6 4.29 13.01 -2.00
N ALA A 7 5.59 13.23 -2.18
CA ALA A 7 6.64 12.22 -1.99
C ALA A 7 7.03 11.98 -0.52
N ALA A 8 6.47 12.70 0.46
CA ALA A 8 6.72 12.43 1.88
C ALA A 8 5.97 11.15 2.28
N ARG A 9 6.73 10.15 2.73
CA ARG A 9 6.23 8.86 3.22
C ARG A 9 6.78 8.62 4.63
N LEU A 10 5.98 7.96 5.47
CA LEU A 10 6.45 7.34 6.70
C LEU A 10 6.92 5.92 6.36
N ILE A 11 7.97 5.48 7.03
CA ILE A 11 8.48 4.10 6.94
C ILE A 11 7.77 3.31 8.04
N ASP A 12 7.58 2.01 7.82
CA ASP A 12 7.14 1.10 8.87
C ASP A 12 8.13 1.12 10.04
N VAL A 13 7.61 1.14 11.26
CA VAL A 13 8.42 1.04 12.48
C VAL A 13 7.81 -0.03 13.39
N PRO A 14 8.62 -0.82 14.13
CA PRO A 14 8.12 -1.93 14.95
C PRO A 14 7.05 -1.54 15.96
N GLU A 15 7.08 -0.30 16.44
CA GLU A 15 6.13 0.25 17.42
C GLU A 15 4.69 0.26 16.90
N TRP A 16 4.48 0.39 15.59
CA TRP A 16 3.14 0.37 14.99
C TRP A 16 2.44 -0.98 15.21
N ASN A 17 3.21 -2.07 15.18
CA ASN A 17 2.69 -3.41 15.33
C ASN A 17 2.84 -3.95 16.77
N ALA A 18 3.12 -3.08 17.74
CA ALA A 18 3.35 -3.48 19.13
C ALA A 18 2.10 -4.10 19.77
N LEU A 19 0.91 -3.63 19.37
CA LEU A 19 -0.38 -4.06 19.89
C LEU A 19 -0.93 -5.33 19.25
N ASP A 20 -0.21 -5.97 18.32
CA ASP A 20 -0.62 -7.26 17.75
C ASP A 20 -0.40 -8.39 18.76
N PRO A 21 -1.47 -9.05 19.24
CA PRO A 21 -1.34 -10.18 20.15
C PRO A 21 -0.92 -11.49 19.46
N GLN A 22 -0.87 -11.53 18.13
CA GLN A 22 -0.60 -12.75 17.36
C GLN A 22 0.91 -13.04 17.25
N ILE A 23 1.25 -14.33 17.11
CA ILE A 23 2.60 -14.83 16.80
C ILE A 23 2.49 -15.83 15.63
N PRO A 24 3.08 -15.56 14.45
CA PRO A 24 3.81 -14.35 14.07
C PRO A 24 2.88 -13.12 13.91
N LYS A 25 3.44 -11.92 14.09
CA LYS A 25 2.71 -10.67 13.92
C LYS A 25 2.38 -10.40 12.45
N SER A 26 1.18 -9.89 12.18
CA SER A 26 0.73 -9.53 10.83
C SER A 26 1.26 -8.16 10.42
N ILE A 27 1.76 -8.03 9.19
CA ILE A 27 2.18 -6.72 8.65
C ILE A 27 1.00 -5.76 8.40
N TRP A 28 -0.23 -6.25 8.52
CA TRP A 28 -1.47 -5.49 8.30
C TRP A 28 -2.18 -5.12 9.61
N TRP A 29 -1.57 -5.35 10.77
CA TRP A 29 -2.19 -5.06 12.07
C TRP A 29 -1.79 -3.68 12.61
N LEU A 30 -2.77 -2.76 12.62
CA LEU A 30 -2.63 -1.44 13.24
C LEU A 30 -3.99 -1.00 13.82
N SER A 31 -4.43 -1.66 14.89
CA SER A 31 -5.77 -1.48 15.48
C SER A 31 -6.02 -0.10 16.09
N SER A 32 -4.96 0.62 16.47
CA SER A 32 -5.03 1.98 17.03
C SER A 32 -4.95 3.08 15.96
N ALA A 33 -4.96 2.75 14.67
CA ALA A 33 -5.00 3.75 13.62
C ALA A 33 -6.35 4.49 13.61
N ASP A 34 -6.32 5.78 13.93
CA ASP A 34 -7.51 6.63 13.86
C ASP A 34 -7.95 6.94 12.41
N PHE A 35 -7.07 6.74 11.43
CA PHE A 35 -7.31 7.08 10.03
C PHE A 35 -6.62 6.11 9.07
N VAL A 36 -7.33 5.79 7.98
CA VAL A 36 -6.80 5.10 6.80
C VAL A 36 -6.99 5.99 5.58
N GLY A 37 -5.89 6.26 4.87
CA GLY A 37 -5.89 7.06 3.65
C GLY A 37 -5.46 6.26 2.43
N ILE A 38 -5.97 6.64 1.26
CA ILE A 38 -5.55 6.11 -0.03
C ILE A 38 -4.84 7.19 -0.85
N ARG A 39 -3.98 6.78 -1.78
CA ARG A 39 -3.32 7.69 -2.73
C ARG A 39 -3.66 7.27 -4.14
N VAL A 40 -4.15 8.22 -4.94
CA VAL A 40 -4.38 8.01 -6.37
C VAL A 40 -3.05 8.20 -7.09
N VAL A 41 -2.64 7.19 -7.86
CA VAL A 41 -1.43 7.22 -8.68
C VAL A 41 -1.83 7.01 -10.13
N ARG A 42 -1.20 7.74 -11.04
CA ARG A 42 -1.31 7.51 -12.49
C ARG A 42 0.07 7.24 -13.10
N SER A 43 0.13 6.46 -14.17
CA SER A 43 1.37 6.10 -14.86
C SER A 43 2.02 7.31 -15.51
N LEU A 44 3.35 7.43 -15.44
CA LEU A 44 4.10 8.54 -16.07
C LEU A 44 4.12 8.49 -17.57
N ALA A 45 4.39 7.31 -18.11
CA ALA A 45 4.16 7.05 -19.51
C ALA A 45 2.66 6.85 -19.74
N GLU A 46 2.18 7.36 -20.86
CA GLU A 46 0.94 6.89 -21.44
C GLU A 46 1.08 5.37 -21.67
N PRO A 47 0.09 4.55 -21.29
CA PRO A 47 0.11 3.15 -21.68
C PRO A 47 0.10 3.12 -23.21
N THR A 48 1.27 2.90 -23.82
CA THR A 48 1.34 2.56 -25.25
C THR A 48 0.42 1.36 -25.42
N ASN A 49 -0.47 1.43 -26.40
CA ASN A 49 -1.62 0.56 -26.64
C ASN A 49 -1.26 -0.94 -26.69
N ALA A 50 -0.94 -1.53 -25.55
CA ALA A 50 -0.93 -2.95 -25.29
C ALA A 50 -2.26 -3.23 -24.57
N PRO A 51 -3.12 -4.10 -25.12
CA PRO A 51 -4.36 -4.45 -24.44
C PRO A 51 -3.99 -4.95 -23.05
N ALA A 52 -4.65 -4.40 -22.02
CA ALA A 52 -4.51 -4.84 -20.65
C ALA A 52 -4.56 -6.38 -20.65
N SER A 53 -3.44 -7.01 -20.32
CA SER A 53 -3.37 -8.46 -20.23
C SER A 53 -4.26 -8.89 -19.08
N SER A 54 -5.55 -9.10 -19.38
CA SER A 54 -6.42 -9.94 -18.60
C SER A 54 -5.90 -11.37 -18.77
N THR A 55 -4.88 -11.73 -18.00
CA THR A 55 -4.64 -13.14 -17.70
C THR A 55 -5.71 -13.55 -16.68
N ALA A 56 -6.94 -13.67 -17.17
CA ALA A 56 -7.90 -14.59 -16.58
C ALA A 56 -7.46 -15.96 -17.10
N SER A 57 -6.56 -16.61 -16.35
CA SER A 57 -6.25 -18.01 -16.58
C SER A 57 -7.55 -18.79 -16.45
N SER A 58 -8.03 -19.30 -17.58
CA SER A 58 -8.87 -20.48 -17.62
C SER A 58 -8.10 -21.60 -16.92
N GLU A 59 -8.51 -21.99 -15.72
CA GLU A 59 -8.28 -23.35 -15.24
C GLU A 59 -9.47 -24.19 -15.66
N GLN A 60 -9.13 -25.31 -16.30
CA GLN A 60 -9.98 -26.43 -16.63
C GLN A 60 -10.47 -27.13 -15.37
#